data_AF-A0A351MNX5-F1
#
_entry.id   AF-A0A351MNX5-F1
#
_cell.length_a   1.000
_cell.length_b   1.000
_cell.length_c   1.000
_cell.angle_alpha   90.00
_cell.angle_beta   90.00
_cell.angle_gamma   90.00
#
_symmetry.space_group_name_H-M   'P 1'
#
loop_
_entity.id
_entity.type
_entity.pdbx_description
1 polymer ?
#
loop_
_entity_poly.entity_id
_entity_poly.type
_entity_poly.pdbx_seq_one_letter_code
_entity_poly.pdbx_strand_id
1 'polypeptide(L)' 'MWGRAIRYAEVTSTNDLARDQARRGAREGTAVVAGYQLAGRGRRGKAWTAPAGTSLLVTYILRPPAHLTHSAWL' A
#
# COMPACT_ATOMS: atom_id res chain seq x y z
N MET A 1 -17.23 -10.27 1.45
CA MET A 1 -17.35 -8.95 2.08
C MET A 1 -16.21 -8.08 1.56
N TRP A 2 -16.51 -7.00 0.84
CA TRP A 2 -15.49 -6.12 0.25
C TRP A 2 -14.72 -5.40 1.36
N GLY A 3 -13.40 -5.32 1.25
CA GLY A 3 -12.51 -4.80 2.29
C GLY A 3 -12.70 -3.29 2.57
N ARG A 4 -12.24 -2.83 3.74
CA ARG A 4 -12.29 -1.40 4.14
C ARG A 4 -11.24 -0.60 3.36
N ALA A 5 -11.62 0.52 2.76
CA ALA A 5 -10.69 1.47 2.16
C ALA A 5 -10.49 2.71 3.05
N ILE A 6 -9.24 3.08 3.31
CA ILE A 6 -8.85 4.31 3.99
C ILE A 6 -8.27 5.24 2.92
N ARG A 7 -8.87 6.42 2.75
CA ARG A 7 -8.51 7.38 1.70
C ARG A 7 -7.83 8.60 2.29
N TYR A 8 -6.75 9.02 1.65
CA TYR A 8 -6.01 10.24 1.95
C TYR A 8 -5.91 11.11 0.69
N ALA A 9 -5.88 12.43 0.85
CA ALA A 9 -5.59 13.32 -0.27
C ALA A 9 -4.12 13.17 -0.69
N GLU A 10 -3.22 13.22 0.28
CA GLU A 10 -1.77 13.18 0.10
C GLU A 10 -1.12 12.39 1.23
N VAL A 11 -0.06 11.64 0.90
CA VAL A 11 0.74 10.85 1.86
C VAL A 11 2.20 10.83 1.43
N THR A 12 3.12 10.44 2.32
CA THR A 12 4.50 10.14 1.93
C THR A 12 4.55 8.88 1.04
N SER A 13 3.96 7.78 1.49
CA SER A 13 3.70 6.58 0.69
C SER A 13 2.50 5.80 1.25
N THR A 14 1.60 5.31 0.38
CA THR A 14 0.50 4.42 0.75
C THR A 14 1.02 3.14 1.41
N ASN A 15 2.22 2.68 1.01
CA ASN A 15 2.81 1.45 1.49
C ASN A 15 3.32 1.59 2.94
N ASP A 16 3.81 2.77 3.31
CA ASP A 16 4.23 3.06 4.70
C ASP A 16 3.02 3.11 5.63
N LEU A 17 1.97 3.82 5.22
CA LEU A 17 0.73 3.86 5.99
C LEU A 17 0.07 2.49 6.09
N ALA A 18 0.04 1.70 5.01
CA ALA A 18 -0.49 0.34 5.07
C ALA A 18 0.31 -0.55 6.02
N ARG A 19 1.64 -0.41 6.07
CA ARG A 19 2.49 -1.11 7.03
C ARG A 19 2.16 -0.72 8.47
N ASP A 20 1.95 0.56 8.74
CA ASP A 20 1.58 1.03 10.07
C ASP A 20 0.18 0.58 10.48
N GLN A 21 -0.78 0.60 9.56
CA GLN A 21 -2.12 0.05 9.79
C GLN A 21 -2.07 -1.46 10.06
N ALA A 22 -1.25 -2.21 9.32
CA ALA A 22 -1.06 -3.64 9.54
C ALA A 22 -0.49 -3.91 10.95
N ARG A 23 0.51 -3.14 11.38
CA ARG A 23 1.09 -3.19 12.74
C ARG A 23 0.06 -2.87 13.83
N ARG A 24 -0.88 -1.97 13.54
CA ARG A 24 -2.02 -1.63 14.42
C ARG A 24 -3.16 -2.65 14.38
N GLY A 25 -3.00 -3.75 13.65
CA GLY A 25 -3.99 -4.84 13.60
C GLY A 25 -5.11 -4.65 12.56
N ALA A 26 -4.95 -3.76 11.57
CA ALA A 26 -5.92 -3.59 10.49
C ALA A 26 -6.24 -4.94 9.83
N ARG A 27 -7.51 -5.19 9.49
CA ARG A 27 -7.95 -6.48 8.94
C ARG A 27 -7.37 -6.73 7.55
N GLU A 28 -7.21 -8.00 7.20
CA GLU A 28 -6.91 -8.39 5.82
C GLU A 28 -7.95 -7.80 4.85
N GLY A 29 -7.48 -7.41 3.66
CA GLY A 29 -8.28 -6.72 2.66
C GLY A 29 -8.45 -5.22 2.93
N THR A 30 -7.86 -4.68 4.00
CA THR A 30 -7.81 -3.22 4.18
C THR A 30 -6.93 -2.60 3.08
N ALA A 31 -7.47 -1.60 2.40
CA ALA A 31 -6.78 -0.82 1.38
C ALA A 31 -6.44 0.58 1.91
N VAL A 32 -5.22 1.04 1.66
CA VAL A 32 -4.84 2.45 1.80
C VAL A 32 -4.76 3.05 0.41
N VAL A 33 -5.50 4.12 0.17
CA VAL A 33 -5.57 4.83 -1.12
C VAL A 33 -5.15 6.28 -0.92
N ALA A 34 -4.36 6.83 -1.83
CA ALA A 34 -4.00 8.24 -1.83
C ALA A 34 -4.23 8.91 -3.18
N GLY A 35 -4.56 10.20 -3.18
CA GLY A 35 -4.61 11.02 -4.39
C GLY A 35 -3.22 11.38 -4.92
N TYR A 36 -2.22 11.46 -4.03
CA TYR A 36 -0.82 11.78 -4.35
C TYR A 36 0.15 11.15 -3.34
N GLN A 37 1.38 10.83 -3.78
CA GLN A 37 2.48 10.38 -2.93
C GLN A 37 3.69 11.31 -3.08
N LEU A 38 4.13 11.92 -1.98
CA LEU A 38 5.31 12.80 -1.94
C LEU A 38 6.62 12.04 -2.20
N ALA A 39 6.71 10.79 -1.73
CA ALA A 39 7.91 9.97 -1.82
C ALA A 39 7.55 8.50 -2.10
N GLY A 40 6.78 8.28 -3.18
CA GLY A 40 6.47 6.93 -3.65
C GLY A 40 7.75 6.16 -3.99
N ARG A 41 7.78 4.86 -3.66
CA ARG A 41 8.95 4.00 -3.88
C ARG A 41 8.59 2.79 -4.71
N GLY A 42 9.34 2.58 -5.79
CA GLY A 42 9.33 1.38 -6.61
C GLY A 42 10.40 0.37 -6.18
N ARG A 43 10.60 -0.66 -7.01
CA ARG A 43 11.62 -1.68 -6.77
C ARG A 43 13.03 -1.11 -6.98
N ARG A 44 14.02 -1.70 -6.31
CA ARG A 44 15.46 -1.40 -6.48
C ARG A 44 15.79 0.09 -6.31
N GLY A 45 15.16 0.74 -5.33
CA GLY A 45 15.43 2.15 -5.00
C GLY A 45 14.88 3.18 -5.99
N LYS A 46 14.18 2.76 -7.05
CA LYS A 46 13.58 3.70 -7.99
C LYS A 46 12.44 4.48 -7.33
N ALA A 47 12.36 5.77 -7.60
CA ALA A 47 11.20 6.57 -7.21
C ALA A 47 9.94 6.12 -7.99
N TRP A 48 8.79 6.23 -7.33
CA TRP A 48 7.49 6.11 -7.97
C TRP A 48 6.79 7.47 -7.89
N THR A 49 6.64 8.12 -9.05
CA THR A 49 6.04 9.45 -9.18
C THR A 49 4.82 9.36 -10.08
N ALA A 50 3.70 9.94 -9.63
CA ALA A 50 2.50 10.11 -10.44
C ALA A 50 1.87 11.46 -10.09
N PRO A 51 1.55 12.30 -11.08
CA PRO A 51 0.73 13.50 -10.84
C PRO A 51 -0.60 13.14 -10.16
N ALA A 52 -1.15 14.10 -9.40
CA ALA A 52 -2.43 13.89 -8.74
C ALA A 52 -3.53 13.58 -9.76
N GLY A 53 -4.34 12.55 -9.48
CA GLY A 53 -5.47 12.15 -10.32
C GLY A 53 -5.12 11.36 -11.59
N THR A 54 -3.84 11.10 -11.89
CA THR A 54 -3.45 10.36 -13.10
C THR A 54 -3.24 8.87 -12.86
N SER A 55 -3.31 8.40 -11.62
CA SER A 55 -3.05 7.01 -11.26
C SER A 55 -3.80 6.61 -10.00
N LEU A 56 -4.14 5.32 -9.90
CA LEU A 56 -4.62 4.73 -8.66
C LEU A 56 -3.43 4.37 -7.77
N LEU A 57 -3.21 5.15 -6.71
CA LEU A 57 -2.18 4.86 -5.71
C LEU A 57 -2.82 4.09 -4.57
N VAL A 58 -2.53 2.79 -4.49
CA VAL A 58 -3.18 1.88 -3.54
C VAL A 58 -2.19 0.86 -2.97
N THR A 59 -2.36 0.53 -1.70
CA THR A 59 -1.70 -0.61 -1.06
C THR A 59 -2.73 -1.44 -0.29
N TYR A 60 -2.72 -2.75 -0.52
CA TYR A 60 -3.55 -3.71 0.21
C TYR A 60 -2.76 -4.43 1.30
N ILE A 61 -3.40 -4.64 2.44
CA ILE A 61 -2.89 -5.51 3.51
C ILE A 61 -3.43 -6.92 3.28
N LEU A 62 -2.53 -7.85 2.99
CA LEU A 62 -2.82 -9.28 2.78
C LEU A 62 -2.17 -10.13 3.86
N ARG A 63 -2.78 -11.27 4.21
CA ARG A 63 -2.25 -12.22 5.18
C ARG A 63 -2.28 -13.64 4.59
N PRO A 64 -1.43 -13.93 3.60
CA PRO A 64 -1.45 -15.22 2.95
C PRO A 64 -1.11 -16.35 3.95
N PRO A 65 -1.62 -17.56 3.73
CA PRO A 65 -1.19 -18.75 4.46
C PRO A 65 0.33 -18.93 4.44
N ALA A 66 0.88 -19.52 5.50
CA ALA A 66 2.33 -19.71 5.65
C ALA A 66 2.99 -20.43 4.45
N HIS A 67 2.29 -21.39 3.85
CA HIS A 67 2.79 -22.14 2.68
C HIS A 67 2.93 -21.29 1.40
N LEU A 68 2.27 -20.13 1.32
CA LEU A 68 2.43 -19.16 0.22
C LEU A 68 3.43 -18.05 0.56
N THR A 69 4.05 -18.08 1.74
CA THR A 69 4.96 -17.01 2.20
C THR A 69 6.39 -17.19 1.66
N HIS A 70 6.61 -18.05 0.66
CA HIS A 70 7.92 -18.18 0.02
C HIS A 70 8.20 -16.97 -0.89
N SER A 71 9.24 -16.22 -0.55
CA SER A 71 9.61 -14.95 -1.16
C SER A 71 10.26 -15.13 -2.53
N ALA A 72 9.47 -15.22 -3.60
CA ALA A 72 9.96 -15.03 -4.97
C ALA A 72 10.04 -13.52 -5.31
N TRP A 73 10.70 -12.74 -4.45
CA TRP A 73 11.00 -11.33 -4.70
C TRP A 73 12.46 -11.00 -4.37
N LEU A 74 13.38 -11.72 -5.01
CA LEU A 74 14.60 -11.12 -5.60
C LEU A 74 14.26 -10.59 -7.01
#